data_AF-G3XVR7-F1
#
_entry.id   AF-G3XVR7-F1
#
_cell.length_a   1.000
_cell.length_b   1.000
_cell.length_c   1.000
_cell.angle_alpha   90.00
_cell.angle_beta   90.00
_cell.angle_gamma   90.00
#
_symmetry.space_group_name_H-M   'P 1'
#
loop_
_entity.id
_entity.type
_entity.pdbx_description
1 polymer ?
#
loop_
_entity_poly.entity_id
_entity_poly.type
_entity_poly.pdbx_seq_one_letter_code
_entity_poly.pdbx_strand_id
1 'polypeptide(L)'
;SQFTSTAVILMFNQVRADTVITCLHGNQPFPEDLLALQGEAAKHADAYSPFWLLGVLVTNRFDVYQSTWAIRVWNNARSIQMIVSEILYSILMKVLATDLPATMRMTLEAKFQETIQIMTSLGEDMLATVPQMLGYVSLVGGQHISYNSTSTASVPGGYSLIWTLYMVGKSPVTKRKSRKWVIRRLQEIS
;
A
#
# COMPACT_ATOMS: atom_id res chain seq x y z
N SER A 1 -11.33 0.26 -24.53
CA SER A 1 -10.36 0.92 -23.64
C SER A 1 -9.67 2.04 -24.40
N GLN A 2 -9.29 3.12 -23.74
CA GLN A 2 -8.68 4.31 -24.34
C GLN A 2 -7.15 4.17 -24.56
N PHE A 3 -6.52 3.13 -24.01
CA PHE A 3 -5.07 2.86 -24.11
C PHE A 3 -4.69 1.85 -25.21
N THR A 4 -5.43 1.82 -26.32
CA THR A 4 -5.16 0.88 -27.43
C THR A 4 -4.05 1.33 -28.37
N SER A 5 -3.66 2.61 -28.31
CA SER A 5 -2.61 3.19 -29.15
C SER A 5 -1.37 3.53 -28.34
N THR A 6 -0.20 3.25 -28.92
CA THR A 6 1.12 3.62 -28.37
C THR A 6 1.22 5.12 -28.08
N ALA A 7 0.62 5.96 -28.94
CA ALA A 7 0.62 7.40 -28.74
C ALA A 7 -0.09 7.81 -27.44
N VAL A 8 -1.21 7.17 -27.12
CA VAL A 8 -1.98 7.46 -25.90
C VAL A 8 -1.22 7.04 -24.64
N ILE A 9 -0.51 5.90 -24.69
CA ILE A 9 0.34 5.45 -23.58
C ILE A 9 1.48 6.46 -23.33
N LEU A 10 2.11 6.97 -24.39
CA LEU A 10 3.16 7.97 -24.28
C LEU A 10 2.65 9.31 -23.75
N MET A 11 1.49 9.77 -24.22
CA MET A 11 0.86 10.99 -23.71
C MET A 11 0.49 10.88 -22.22
N PHE A 12 -0.09 9.75 -21.82
CA PHE A 12 -0.39 9.49 -20.41
C PHE A 12 0.88 9.45 -19.56
N ASN A 13 1.92 8.81 -20.06
CA ASN A 13 3.23 8.75 -19.41
C ASN A 13 3.83 10.14 -19.17
N GLN A 14 3.70 11.04 -20.16
CA GLN A 14 4.14 12.43 -20.04
C GLN A 14 3.33 13.18 -18.98
N VAL A 15 1.99 13.15 -19.07
CA VAL A 15 1.10 13.80 -18.10
C VAL A 15 1.35 13.30 -16.68
N ARG A 16 1.53 11.98 -16.51
CA ARG A 16 1.87 11.37 -15.23
C ARG A 16 3.20 11.90 -14.68
N ALA A 17 4.25 11.95 -15.51
CA ALA A 17 5.56 12.45 -15.09
C ALA A 17 5.50 13.92 -14.66
N ASP A 18 4.83 14.76 -15.44
CA ASP A 18 4.66 16.20 -15.12
C ASP A 18 3.85 16.40 -13.84
N THR A 19 2.81 15.57 -13.64
CA THR A 19 2.01 15.59 -12.42
C THR A 19 2.82 15.13 -11.21
N VAL A 20 3.64 14.08 -11.35
CA VAL A 20 4.56 13.63 -10.30
C VAL A 20 5.49 14.77 -9.86
N ILE A 21 6.09 15.47 -10.80
CA ILE A 21 6.99 16.61 -10.51
C ILE A 21 6.22 17.70 -9.75
N THR A 22 5.00 18.01 -10.20
CA THR A 22 4.15 19.02 -9.56
C THR A 22 3.75 18.62 -8.13
N CYS A 23 3.38 17.35 -7.91
CA CYS A 23 3.06 16.80 -6.59
C CYS A 23 4.25 16.84 -5.64
N LEU A 24 5.45 16.50 -6.13
CA LEU A 24 6.69 16.56 -5.35
C LEU A 24 7.01 17.99 -4.93
N HIS A 25 6.90 18.96 -5.84
CA HIS A 25 7.14 20.37 -5.52
C HIS A 25 6.08 20.97 -4.57
N GLY A 26 4.83 20.55 -4.70
CA GLY A 26 3.71 21.02 -3.87
C GLY A 26 3.51 20.27 -2.55
N ASN A 27 4.29 19.21 -2.31
CA ASN A 27 4.07 18.25 -1.22
C ASN A 27 2.59 17.78 -1.15
N GLN A 28 2.01 17.50 -2.32
CA GLN A 28 0.61 17.05 -2.47
C GLN A 28 0.57 15.57 -2.85
N PRO A 29 -0.47 14.83 -2.43
CA PRO A 29 -0.64 13.45 -2.88
C PRO A 29 -0.82 13.38 -4.40
N PHE A 30 -0.38 12.27 -4.99
CA PHE A 30 -0.61 12.02 -6.41
C PHE A 30 -2.12 11.78 -6.67
N PRO A 31 -2.73 12.36 -7.71
CA PRO A 31 -4.18 12.31 -7.89
C PRO A 31 -4.74 10.89 -8.09
N GLU A 32 -5.83 10.56 -7.38
CA GLU A 32 -6.46 9.22 -7.45
C GLU A 32 -6.97 8.87 -8.85
N ASP A 33 -7.49 9.84 -9.60
CA ASP A 33 -7.98 9.63 -10.97
C ASP A 33 -6.84 9.18 -11.91
N LEU A 34 -5.64 9.74 -11.74
CA LEU A 34 -4.46 9.34 -12.50
C LEU A 34 -3.94 7.96 -12.08
N LEU A 35 -4.13 7.54 -10.81
CA LEU A 35 -3.86 6.17 -10.37
C LEU A 35 -4.83 5.17 -10.98
N ALA A 36 -6.11 5.52 -11.08
CA ALA A 36 -7.11 4.69 -11.76
C ALA A 36 -6.78 4.53 -13.25
N LEU A 37 -6.40 5.62 -13.93
CA LEU A 37 -5.93 5.60 -15.32
C LEU A 37 -4.64 4.79 -15.48
N GLN A 38 -3.71 4.85 -14.53
CA GLN A 38 -2.52 4.02 -14.51
C GLN A 38 -2.87 2.53 -14.44
N GLY A 39 -3.87 2.15 -13.66
CA GLY A 39 -4.35 0.76 -13.57
C GLY A 39 -4.90 0.23 -14.90
N GLU A 40 -5.57 1.08 -15.67
CA GLU A 40 -6.05 0.73 -17.01
C GLU A 40 -4.91 0.69 -18.04
N ALA A 41 -4.02 1.68 -18.02
CA ALA A 41 -2.84 1.73 -18.90
C ALA A 41 -1.88 0.55 -18.65
N ALA A 42 -1.79 0.04 -17.41
CA ALA A 42 -0.98 -1.13 -17.07
C ALA A 42 -1.35 -2.40 -17.84
N LYS A 43 -2.56 -2.49 -18.39
CA LYS A 43 -2.99 -3.62 -19.24
C LYS A 43 -2.37 -3.59 -20.63
N HIS A 44 -1.89 -2.42 -21.06
CA HIS A 44 -1.39 -2.17 -22.41
C HIS A 44 0.07 -1.73 -22.44
N ALA A 45 0.64 -1.33 -21.28
CA ALA A 45 2.02 -0.92 -21.15
C ALA A 45 2.99 -2.10 -21.05
N ASP A 46 4.21 -1.92 -21.54
CA ASP A 46 5.31 -2.86 -21.35
C ASP A 46 5.73 -2.89 -19.87
N ALA A 47 5.42 -3.99 -19.20
CA ALA A 47 5.71 -4.22 -17.78
C ALA A 47 7.23 -4.28 -17.47
N TYR A 48 8.08 -4.43 -18.48
CA TYR A 48 9.54 -4.44 -18.34
C TYR A 48 10.20 -3.11 -18.70
N SER A 49 9.44 -2.14 -19.21
CA SER A 49 9.96 -0.82 -19.52
C SER A 49 10.44 -0.12 -18.23
N PRO A 50 11.72 0.26 -18.12
CA PRO A 50 12.24 0.97 -16.95
C PRO A 50 11.46 2.27 -16.68
N PHE A 51 11.05 2.97 -17.73
CA PHE A 51 10.26 4.19 -17.63
C PHE A 51 8.88 3.92 -17.01
N TRP A 52 8.22 2.83 -17.40
CA TRP A 52 6.93 2.44 -16.82
C TRP A 52 7.06 2.06 -15.35
N LEU A 53 8.06 1.24 -15.02
CA LEU A 53 8.34 0.82 -13.64
C LEU A 53 8.64 2.01 -12.73
N LEU A 54 9.48 2.94 -13.18
CA LEU A 54 9.77 4.18 -12.44
C LEU A 54 8.51 5.01 -12.22
N GLY A 55 7.69 5.21 -13.24
CA GLY A 55 6.43 5.96 -13.09
C GLY A 55 5.44 5.29 -12.14
N VAL A 56 5.33 3.96 -12.16
CA VAL A 56 4.49 3.22 -11.20
C VAL A 56 5.06 3.35 -9.79
N LEU A 57 6.37 3.26 -9.61
CA LEU A 57 7.00 3.40 -8.31
C LEU A 57 6.78 4.79 -7.71
N VAL A 58 7.01 5.85 -8.47
CA VAL A 58 6.92 7.22 -7.95
C VAL A 58 5.47 7.65 -7.67
N THR A 59 4.50 7.08 -8.37
CA THR A 59 3.07 7.33 -8.11
C THR A 59 2.49 6.47 -6.99
N ASN A 60 3.19 5.43 -6.56
CA ASN A 60 2.73 4.59 -5.47
C ASN A 60 2.93 5.32 -4.13
N ARG A 61 1.93 5.28 -3.25
CA ARG A 61 2.05 5.89 -1.92
C ARG A 61 3.08 5.12 -1.09
N PHE A 62 4.15 5.82 -0.71
CA PHE A 62 5.12 5.37 0.29
C PHE A 62 5.19 6.40 1.41
N ASP A 63 4.89 5.98 2.64
CA ASP A 63 5.03 6.86 3.80
C ASP A 63 6.51 6.91 4.19
N VAL A 64 7.16 8.07 4.01
CA VAL A 64 8.57 8.26 4.35
C VAL A 64 8.69 8.96 5.71
N TYR A 65 9.28 8.26 6.67
CA TYR A 65 9.47 8.73 8.05
C TYR A 65 10.89 9.27 8.26
N GLN A 66 11.06 10.18 9.22
CA GLN A 66 12.37 10.76 9.55
C GLN A 66 13.35 9.74 10.16
N SER A 67 12.86 8.66 10.76
CA SER A 67 13.70 7.61 11.33
C SER A 67 13.04 6.24 11.23
N THR A 68 13.86 5.19 11.14
CA THR A 68 13.40 3.79 11.18
C THR A 68 12.73 3.44 12.51
N TRP A 69 13.09 4.11 13.61
CA TRP A 69 12.39 3.98 14.89
C TRP A 69 10.94 4.44 14.79
N ALA A 70 10.67 5.58 14.14
CA ALA A 70 9.31 6.06 13.96
C ALA A 70 8.46 5.05 13.17
N ILE A 71 9.03 4.45 12.11
CA ILE A 71 8.37 3.38 11.35
C ILE A 71 7.99 2.21 12.26
N ARG A 72 8.91 1.75 13.11
CA ARG A 72 8.67 0.63 14.03
C ARG A 72 7.55 0.95 15.02
N VAL A 73 7.55 2.15 15.62
CA VAL A 73 6.51 2.56 16.57
C VAL A 73 5.14 2.58 15.89
N TRP A 74 5.03 3.21 14.73
CA TRP A 74 3.77 3.31 14.00
C TRP A 74 3.28 1.95 13.49
N ASN A 75 4.16 1.09 12.98
CA ASN A 75 3.76 -0.25 12.55
C ASN A 75 3.33 -1.14 13.72
N ASN A 76 3.91 -0.98 14.92
CA ASN A 76 3.43 -1.65 16.12
C ASN A 76 2.03 -1.16 16.52
N ALA A 77 1.79 0.15 16.53
CA ALA A 77 0.47 0.71 16.81
C ALA A 77 -0.59 0.22 15.80
N ARG A 78 -0.27 0.23 14.50
CA ARG A 78 -1.13 -0.32 13.44
C ARG A 78 -1.36 -1.82 13.61
N SER A 79 -0.36 -2.58 14.04
CA SER A 79 -0.51 -4.01 14.32
C SER A 79 -1.49 -4.28 15.46
N ILE A 80 -1.43 -3.49 16.54
CA ILE A 80 -2.40 -3.57 17.65
C ILE A 80 -3.80 -3.26 17.13
N GLN A 81 -3.96 -2.18 16.35
CA GLN A 81 -5.26 -1.81 15.78
C GLN A 81 -5.80 -2.87 14.80
N MET A 82 -4.94 -3.51 14.01
CA MET A 82 -5.28 -4.62 13.13
C MET A 82 -5.80 -5.81 13.95
N ILE A 83 -5.14 -6.18 15.05
CA ILE A 83 -5.58 -7.28 15.93
C ILE A 83 -6.97 -6.98 16.51
N VAL A 84 -7.19 -5.77 17.05
CA VAL A 84 -8.50 -5.38 17.60
C VAL A 84 -9.58 -5.43 16.52
N SER A 85 -9.26 -4.96 15.31
CA SER A 85 -10.19 -4.96 14.19
C SER A 85 -10.49 -6.37 13.69
N GLU A 86 -9.53 -7.30 13.71
CA GLU A 86 -9.75 -8.72 13.39
C GLU A 86 -10.65 -9.42 14.42
N ILE A 87 -10.50 -9.08 15.70
CA ILE A 87 -11.38 -9.57 16.77
C ILE A 87 -12.80 -9.04 16.52
N LEU A 88 -12.93 -7.74 16.27
CA LEU A 88 -14.22 -7.11 15.99
C LEU A 88 -14.88 -7.71 14.73
N TYR A 89 -14.12 -7.87 13.65
CA TYR A 89 -14.56 -8.55 12.42
C TYR A 89 -15.10 -9.94 12.72
N SER A 90 -14.37 -10.74 13.52
CA SER A 90 -14.75 -12.11 13.86
C SER A 90 -16.03 -12.17 14.70
N ILE A 91 -16.20 -11.22 15.62
CA ILE A 91 -17.43 -11.10 16.43
C ILE A 91 -18.60 -10.68 15.54
N LEU A 92 -18.44 -9.62 14.74
CA LEU A 92 -19.48 -9.11 13.85
C LEU A 92 -19.94 -10.16 12.85
N MET A 93 -19.01 -10.90 12.25
CA MET A 93 -19.32 -12.00 11.32
C MET A 93 -20.17 -13.09 11.99
N LYS A 94 -19.88 -13.45 13.25
CA LYS A 94 -20.66 -14.44 14.01
C LYS A 94 -22.04 -13.91 14.38
N VAL A 95 -22.14 -12.66 14.82
CA VAL A 95 -23.40 -12.04 15.24
C VAL A 95 -24.32 -11.81 14.03
N LEU A 96 -23.78 -11.35 12.90
CA LEU A 96 -24.57 -11.16 11.68
C LEU A 96 -25.14 -12.47 11.10
N ALA A 97 -24.56 -13.61 11.45
CA ALA A 97 -25.08 -14.93 11.07
C ALA A 97 -26.29 -15.38 11.92
N THR A 98 -26.63 -14.68 13.00
CA THR A 98 -27.79 -14.99 13.83
C THR A 98 -29.05 -14.27 13.34
N ASP A 99 -30.20 -14.70 13.85
CA ASP A 99 -31.43 -13.95 13.66
C ASP A 99 -31.38 -12.66 14.47
N LEU A 100 -31.61 -11.52 13.81
CA LEU A 100 -31.45 -10.18 14.39
C LEU A 100 -32.56 -9.27 13.85
N PRO A 101 -33.09 -8.36 14.69
CA PRO A 101 -33.97 -7.31 14.22
C PRO A 101 -33.31 -6.47 13.12
N ALA A 102 -34.09 -6.07 12.11
CA ALA A 102 -33.57 -5.38 10.92
C ALA A 102 -32.78 -4.10 11.25
N THR A 103 -33.21 -3.32 12.24
CA THR A 103 -32.54 -2.09 12.68
C THR A 103 -31.15 -2.35 13.27
N MET A 104 -31.04 -3.41 14.08
CA MET A 104 -29.77 -3.84 14.67
C MET A 104 -28.85 -4.42 13.61
N ARG A 105 -29.39 -5.22 12.68
CA ARG A 105 -28.63 -5.77 11.54
C ARG A 105 -28.00 -4.66 10.69
N MET A 106 -28.76 -3.65 10.29
CA MET A 106 -28.23 -2.51 9.51
C MET A 106 -27.07 -1.81 10.22
N THR A 107 -27.19 -1.58 11.53
CA THR A 107 -26.14 -0.93 12.33
C THR A 107 -24.87 -1.79 12.39
N LEU A 108 -25.03 -3.10 12.60
CA LEU A 108 -23.90 -4.03 12.69
C LEU A 108 -23.23 -4.26 11.32
N GLU A 109 -23.98 -4.27 10.23
CA GLU A 109 -23.44 -4.31 8.87
C GLU A 109 -22.61 -3.05 8.55
N ALA A 110 -23.08 -1.87 8.95
CA ALA A 110 -22.32 -0.64 8.80
C ALA A 110 -20.99 -0.70 9.57
N LYS A 111 -21.03 -1.17 10.83
CA LYS A 111 -19.82 -1.39 11.65
C LYS A 111 -18.89 -2.44 11.06
N PHE A 112 -19.44 -3.47 10.43
CA PHE A 112 -18.67 -4.50 9.74
C PHE A 112 -17.93 -3.95 8.52
N GLN A 113 -18.60 -3.14 7.69
CA GLN A 113 -17.95 -2.46 6.56
C GLN A 113 -16.89 -1.47 7.02
N GLU A 114 -17.16 -0.68 8.06
CA GLU A 114 -16.18 0.23 8.69
C GLU A 114 -14.94 -0.54 9.17
N THR A 115 -15.13 -1.68 9.82
CA THR A 115 -14.03 -2.54 10.30
C THR A 115 -13.19 -3.07 9.13
N ILE A 116 -13.82 -3.49 8.04
CA ILE A 116 -13.13 -3.93 6.81
C ILE A 116 -12.30 -2.80 6.21
N GLN A 117 -12.84 -1.58 6.16
CA GLN A 117 -12.14 -0.41 5.63
C GLN A 117 -10.92 -0.06 6.49
N ILE A 118 -11.06 -0.05 7.82
CA ILE A 118 -9.94 0.15 8.75
C ILE A 118 -8.84 -0.88 8.52
N MET A 119 -9.19 -2.17 8.48
CA MET A 119 -8.21 -3.23 8.25
C MET A 119 -7.52 -3.10 6.89
N THR A 120 -8.25 -2.70 5.86
CA THR A 120 -7.70 -2.50 4.51
C THR A 120 -6.71 -1.34 4.50
N SER A 121 -7.09 -0.19 5.07
CA SER A 121 -6.24 1.01 5.19
C SER A 121 -4.99 0.72 6.00
N LEU A 122 -5.11 0.05 7.15
CA LEU A 122 -3.96 -0.35 7.97
C LEU A 122 -2.99 -1.23 7.18
N GLY A 123 -3.52 -2.17 6.40
CA GLY A 123 -2.70 -3.02 5.54
C GLY A 123 -1.94 -2.25 4.48
N GLU A 124 -2.60 -1.30 3.81
CA GLU A 124 -1.98 -0.45 2.79
C GLU A 124 -0.91 0.47 3.39
N ASP A 125 -1.19 1.12 4.52
CA ASP A 125 -0.23 1.96 5.23
C ASP A 125 1.00 1.16 5.71
N MET A 126 0.80 -0.04 6.26
CA MET A 126 1.89 -0.93 6.70
C MET A 126 2.79 -1.32 5.51
N LEU A 127 2.20 -1.67 4.36
CA LEU A 127 2.94 -2.00 3.15
C LEU A 127 3.69 -0.80 2.57
N ALA A 128 3.14 0.42 2.70
CA ALA A 128 3.77 1.66 2.25
C ALA A 128 5.11 1.94 2.96
N THR A 129 5.31 1.41 4.17
CA THR A 129 6.58 1.56 4.93
C THR A 129 7.69 0.59 4.49
N VAL A 130 7.36 -0.47 3.74
CA VAL A 130 8.31 -1.55 3.40
C VAL A 130 9.50 -1.05 2.60
N PRO A 131 9.34 -0.22 1.55
CA PRO A 131 10.49 0.22 0.75
C PRO A 131 11.50 1.03 1.56
N GLN A 132 11.03 1.86 2.49
CA GLN A 132 11.91 2.63 3.36
C GLN A 132 12.66 1.71 4.35
N MET A 133 11.95 0.75 4.96
CA MET A 133 12.59 -0.21 5.87
C MET A 133 13.61 -1.11 5.18
N LEU A 134 13.40 -1.46 3.91
CA LEU A 134 14.37 -2.21 3.12
C LEU A 134 15.50 -1.34 2.54
N GLY A 135 15.46 -0.02 2.73
CA GLY A 135 16.50 0.91 2.27
C GLY A 135 16.44 1.24 0.78
N TYR A 136 15.31 0.98 0.11
CA TYR A 136 15.07 1.38 -1.28
C TYR A 136 14.69 2.86 -1.40
N VAL A 137 14.09 3.42 -0.33
CA VAL A 137 13.70 4.82 -0.23
C VAL A 137 14.27 5.39 1.06
N SER A 138 14.85 6.58 0.99
CA SER A 138 15.39 7.29 2.16
C SER A 138 15.11 8.78 2.05
N LEU A 139 15.08 9.46 3.19
CA LEU A 139 14.92 10.90 3.24
C LEU A 139 16.29 11.56 3.40
N VAL A 140 16.72 12.34 2.42
CA VAL A 140 17.98 13.08 2.41
C VAL A 140 17.72 14.50 2.93
N GLY A 141 18.43 14.89 3.99
CA GLY A 141 18.38 16.25 4.53
C GLY A 141 17.02 16.69 5.08
N GLY A 142 16.14 15.76 5.48
CA GLY A 142 14.87 16.12 6.13
C GLY A 142 13.73 16.49 5.18
N GLN A 143 13.98 16.65 3.87
CA GLN A 143 12.99 17.15 2.90
C GLN A 143 12.99 16.44 1.54
N HIS A 144 14.10 15.82 1.11
CA HIS A 144 14.18 15.23 -0.24
C HIS A 144 14.09 13.70 -0.21
N ILE A 145 13.18 13.10 -0.98
CA ILE A 145 13.09 11.65 -1.12
C ILE A 145 14.17 11.19 -2.11
N SER A 146 15.01 10.25 -1.68
CA SER A 146 16.02 9.60 -2.53
C SER A 146 15.66 8.15 -2.75
N TYR A 147 15.75 7.71 -4.01
CA TYR A 147 15.54 6.33 -4.43
C TYR A 147 16.89 5.69 -4.69
N ASN A 148 17.18 4.58 -4.03
CA ASN A 148 18.43 3.87 -4.22
C ASN A 148 18.20 2.61 -5.04
N SER A 149 18.19 2.78 -6.38
CA SER A 149 17.92 1.71 -7.35
C SER A 149 18.95 0.57 -7.33
N THR A 150 20.13 0.80 -6.75
CA THR A 150 21.22 -0.18 -6.61
C THR A 150 21.31 -0.78 -5.21
N SER A 151 20.43 -0.39 -4.29
CA SER A 151 20.47 -0.85 -2.90
C SER A 151 20.09 -2.33 -2.81
N THR A 152 20.91 -3.13 -2.13
CA THR A 152 20.49 -4.44 -1.66
C THR A 152 19.57 -4.28 -0.45
N ALA A 153 18.58 -5.15 -0.31
CA ALA A 153 17.62 -5.09 0.77
C ALA A 153 18.33 -5.07 2.14
N SER A 154 17.99 -4.10 2.99
CA SER A 154 18.49 -4.04 4.37
C SER A 154 18.05 -5.28 5.15
N VAL A 155 19.00 -6.11 5.56
CA VAL A 155 18.74 -7.33 6.35
C VAL A 155 18.09 -7.01 7.71
N PRO A 156 18.61 -6.08 8.54
CA PRO A 156 17.96 -5.70 9.80
C PRO A 156 16.57 -5.07 9.60
N GLY A 157 16.40 -4.34 8.49
CA GLY A 157 15.12 -3.77 8.08
C GLY A 157 14.09 -4.84 7.73
N GLY A 158 14.52 -5.86 6.98
CA GLY A 158 13.74 -7.05 6.64
C GLY A 158 13.22 -7.77 7.88
N TYR A 159 14.09 -8.09 8.85
CA TYR A 159 13.67 -8.75 10.09
C TYR A 159 12.62 -7.96 10.87
N SER A 160 12.75 -6.63 10.90
CA SER A 160 11.78 -5.75 11.56
C SER A 160 10.40 -5.74 10.88
N LEU A 161 10.33 -6.14 9.60
CA LEU A 161 9.10 -6.20 8.82
C LEU A 161 8.36 -7.54 8.92
N ILE A 162 8.98 -8.61 9.44
CA ILE A 162 8.37 -9.96 9.45
C ILE A 162 6.96 -9.92 10.06
N TRP A 163 6.81 -9.33 11.24
CA TRP A 163 5.51 -9.24 11.90
C TRP A 163 4.52 -8.39 11.10
N THR A 164 4.98 -7.26 10.57
CA THR A 164 4.17 -6.34 9.75
C THR A 164 3.62 -7.07 8.52
N LEU A 165 4.50 -7.73 7.77
CA LEU A 165 4.15 -8.50 6.58
C LEU A 165 3.25 -9.69 6.91
N TYR A 166 3.55 -10.43 7.98
CA TYR A 166 2.72 -11.55 8.43
C TYR A 166 1.28 -11.10 8.75
N MET A 167 1.12 -10.03 9.53
CA MET A 167 -0.18 -9.45 9.90
C MET A 167 -0.99 -9.03 8.67
N VAL A 168 -0.36 -8.37 7.70
CA VAL A 168 -1.04 -8.00 6.45
C VAL A 168 -1.37 -9.23 5.60
N GLY A 169 -0.44 -10.17 5.47
CA GLY A 169 -0.63 -11.37 4.63
C GLY A 169 -1.76 -12.27 5.11
N LYS A 170 -1.88 -12.47 6.43
CA LYS A 170 -2.92 -13.32 7.03
C LYS A 170 -4.30 -12.68 7.05
N SER A 171 -4.37 -11.35 6.99
CA SER A 171 -5.63 -10.62 7.14
C SER A 171 -6.67 -11.05 6.09
N PRO A 172 -7.95 -11.24 6.49
CA PRO A 172 -9.00 -11.70 5.59
C PRO A 172 -9.30 -10.68 4.47
N VAL A 173 -9.09 -9.40 4.73
CA VAL A 173 -9.39 -8.32 3.76
C VAL A 173 -8.27 -8.10 2.73
N THR A 174 -7.12 -8.76 2.90
CA THR A 174 -5.98 -8.56 2.00
C THR A 174 -6.26 -9.15 0.61
N LYS A 175 -6.14 -8.30 -0.42
CA LYS A 175 -6.33 -8.67 -1.83
C LYS A 175 -5.33 -9.78 -2.24
N ARG A 176 -5.76 -10.69 -3.12
CA ARG A 176 -4.95 -11.86 -3.56
C ARG A 176 -3.56 -11.46 -4.11
N LYS A 177 -3.48 -10.37 -4.88
CA LYS A 177 -2.21 -9.86 -5.44
C LYS A 177 -1.26 -9.41 -4.32
N SER A 178 -1.76 -8.62 -3.38
CA SER A 178 -0.99 -8.14 -2.21
C SER A 178 -0.54 -9.31 -1.35
N ARG A 179 -1.41 -10.30 -1.09
CA ARG A 179 -1.04 -11.51 -0.32
C ARG A 179 0.09 -12.30 -0.98
N LYS A 180 0.05 -12.50 -2.29
CA LYS A 180 1.14 -13.16 -3.04
C LYS A 180 2.45 -12.39 -2.92
N TRP A 181 2.39 -11.06 -3.05
CA TRP A 181 3.56 -10.21 -2.91
C TRP A 181 4.16 -10.32 -1.49
N VAL A 182 3.33 -10.26 -0.46
CA VAL A 182 3.73 -10.41 0.95
C VAL A 182 4.42 -11.75 1.20
N ILE A 183 3.83 -12.86 0.73
CA ILE A 183 4.40 -14.21 0.89
C ILE A 183 5.80 -14.28 0.27
N ARG A 184 5.95 -13.79 -0.96
CA ARG A 184 7.24 -13.76 -1.65
C ARG A 184 8.27 -12.94 -0.86
N ARG A 185 7.88 -11.79 -0.32
CA ARG A 185 8.77 -10.95 0.49
C ARG A 185 9.19 -11.62 1.79
N LEU A 186 8.28 -12.32 2.47
CA LEU A 186 8.61 -13.08 3.68
C LEU A 186 9.63 -14.18 3.38
N GLN A 187 9.49 -14.91 2.28
CA GLN A 187 10.42 -15.96 1.85
C GLN A 187 11.82 -15.44 1.50
N GLU A 188 11.95 -14.18 1.08
CA GLU A 188 13.24 -13.56 0.78
C GLU A 188 13.94 -13.00 2.02
N ILE A 189 13.21 -12.80 3.12
CA ILE A 189 13.73 -12.31 4.41
C ILE A 189 14.14 -13.48 5.32
N SER A 190 13.46 -14.63 5.22
CA SER A 190 13.68 -15.86 6.00
C SER A 190 14.76 -16.75 5.39
#